data_AF-A0A2D5FBI8-F1
#
_entry.id   AF-A0A2D5FBI8-F1
#
_cell.length_a   1.000
_cell.length_b   1.000
_cell.length_c   1.000
_cell.angle_alpha   90.00
_cell.angle_beta   90.00
_cell.angle_gamma   90.00
#
_symmetry.space_group_name_H-M   'P 1'
#
loop_
_entity.id
_entity.type
_entity.pdbx_description
1 polymer ?
#
loop_
_entity_poly.entity_id
_entity_poly.type
_entity_poly.pdbx_seq_one_letter_code
_entity_poly.pdbx_strand_id
1 'polypeptide(L)'
;MKSGAYLGLSPQAKALLLQIQVHWRPDVPIGFGVREAEATIPCSRKVAMRAFTELREAGFIKLVDESQFCSRTKSKTRTWRLTWLPWAYREPSNDWEKAGCER
;
A
#
# COMPACT_ATOMS: atom_id res chain seq x y z
N MET A 1 6.67 8.65 12.43
CA MET A 1 7.39 8.57 11.14
C MET A 1 7.89 9.96 10.76
N LYS A 2 9.20 10.22 10.82
CA LYS A 2 9.84 11.49 10.41
C LYS A 2 10.62 11.37 9.08
N SER A 3 10.37 10.32 8.31
CA SER A 3 11.07 10.05 7.04
C SER A 3 10.69 11.06 5.97
N GLY A 4 11.67 11.53 5.19
CA GLY A 4 11.45 12.40 4.03
C GLY A 4 10.48 11.79 3.01
N ALA A 5 10.56 10.47 2.82
CA ALA A 5 9.64 9.73 1.95
C ALA A 5 8.18 9.86 2.42
N TYR A 6 7.93 9.75 3.73
CA TYR A 6 6.57 9.90 4.27
C TYR A 6 6.08 11.35 4.19
N LEU A 7 6.96 12.32 4.45
CA LEU A 7 6.60 13.73 4.38
C LEU A 7 6.22 14.16 2.95
N GLY A 8 6.93 13.63 1.94
CA GLY A 8 6.69 13.88 0.53
C GLY A 8 5.37 13.31 -0.03
N LEU A 9 4.72 12.39 0.69
CA LEU A 9 3.45 11.81 0.25
C LEU A 9 2.30 12.82 0.26
N SER A 10 1.41 12.69 -0.72
CA SER A 10 0.12 13.37 -0.76
C SER A 10 -0.76 13.01 0.45
N PRO A 11 -1.69 13.90 0.86
CA PRO A 11 -2.63 13.61 1.94
C PRO A 11 -3.43 12.32 1.71
N GLN A 12 -3.81 12.06 0.45
CA GLN A 12 -4.57 10.87 0.06
C GLN A 12 -3.72 9.60 0.16
N ALA A 13 -2.44 9.65 -0.25
CA ALA A 13 -1.51 8.54 -0.05
C ALA A 13 -1.28 8.24 1.43
N LYS A 14 -1.15 9.27 2.28
CA LYS A 14 -1.05 9.10 3.74
C LYS A 14 -2.29 8.44 4.34
N ALA A 15 -3.48 8.88 3.95
CA ALA A 15 -4.74 8.28 4.40
C ALA A 15 -4.85 6.81 3.95
N LEU A 16 -4.52 6.53 2.69
CA LEU A 16 -4.50 5.17 2.13
C LEU A 16 -3.53 4.26 2.89
N LEU A 17 -2.37 4.78 3.25
CA LEU A 17 -1.38 4.05 4.01
C LEU A 17 -1.92 3.56 5.35
N LEU A 18 -2.60 4.44 6.08
CA LEU A 18 -3.23 4.11 7.36
C LEU A 18 -4.31 3.04 7.19
N GLN A 19 -5.14 3.14 6.15
CA GLN A 19 -6.17 2.14 5.88
C GLN A 19 -5.56 0.76 5.56
N ILE A 20 -4.54 0.71 4.71
CA ILE A 20 -3.82 -0.53 4.41
C ILE A 20 -3.22 -1.13 5.68
N GLN A 21 -2.63 -0.29 6.55
CA GLN A 21 -2.06 -0.73 7.82
C GLN A 21 -3.10 -1.34 8.77
N VAL A 22 -4.32 -0.81 8.83
CA VAL A 22 -5.42 -1.39 9.64
C VAL A 22 -5.74 -2.82 9.18
N HIS A 23 -5.62 -3.09 7.89
CA HIS A 23 -5.87 -4.42 7.31
C HIS A 23 -4.63 -5.33 7.29
N TRP A 24 -3.47 -4.88 7.80
CA TRP A 24 -2.24 -5.66 7.77
C TRP A 24 -2.34 -6.91 8.65
N ARG A 25 -1.78 -8.01 8.12
CA ARG A 25 -1.62 -9.28 8.82
C ARG A 25 -0.26 -9.89 8.45
N PRO A 26 0.41 -10.58 9.37
CA PRO A 26 1.74 -11.16 9.11
C PRO A 26 1.70 -12.32 8.11
N ASP A 27 0.60 -13.08 8.08
CA ASP A 27 0.48 -14.33 7.32
C ASP A 27 -0.15 -14.17 5.93
N VAL A 28 -0.91 -13.10 5.69
CA VAL A 28 -1.70 -12.92 4.46
C VAL A 28 -1.48 -11.55 3.83
N PRO A 29 -1.42 -11.48 2.49
CA PRO A 29 -1.30 -10.19 1.80
C PRO A 29 -2.63 -9.43 1.88
N ILE A 30 -2.52 -8.11 1.80
CA ILE A 30 -3.64 -7.18 2.00
C ILE A 30 -4.38 -7.04 0.68
N GLY A 31 -5.57 -7.65 0.58
CA GLY A 31 -6.45 -7.46 -0.56
C GLY A 31 -7.22 -6.15 -0.45
N PHE A 32 -6.59 -5.03 -0.81
CA PHE A 32 -7.22 -3.70 -0.79
C PHE A 32 -7.19 -3.08 -2.19
N GLY A 33 -8.36 -3.00 -2.82
CA GLY A 33 -8.50 -2.53 -4.20
C GLY A 33 -8.76 -1.03 -4.33
N VAL A 34 -8.67 -0.53 -5.57
CA VAL A 34 -8.99 0.88 -5.90
C VAL A 34 -10.44 1.24 -5.56
N ARG A 35 -11.38 0.29 -5.74
CA ARG A 35 -12.80 0.51 -5.42
C ARG A 35 -13.03 0.68 -3.91
N GLU A 36 -12.35 -0.12 -3.09
CA GLU A 36 -12.41 0.01 -1.63
C GLU A 36 -11.77 1.32 -1.20
N ALA A 37 -10.61 1.67 -1.76
CA ALA A 37 -9.95 2.94 -1.50
C ALA A 37 -10.84 4.16 -1.84
N GLU A 38 -11.55 4.14 -2.97
CA GLU A 38 -12.50 5.18 -3.38
C GLU A 38 -13.71 5.31 -2.42
N ALA A 39 -14.19 4.18 -1.88
CA ALA A 39 -15.29 4.18 -0.92
C ALA A 39 -14.84 4.66 0.48
N THR A 40 -13.65 4.27 0.93
CA THR A 40 -13.13 4.60 2.26
C THR A 40 -12.53 6.01 2.32
N ILE A 41 -11.82 6.41 1.26
CA ILE A 41 -11.23 7.74 1.12
C ILE A 41 -12.04 8.42 0.03
N PRO A 42 -12.98 9.33 0.37
CA PRO A 42 -13.90 9.94 -0.57
C PRO A 42 -13.14 10.79 -1.60
N CYS A 43 -12.63 10.13 -2.63
CA CYS A 43 -11.78 10.68 -3.66
C CYS A 43 -12.10 9.96 -4.97
N SER A 44 -11.82 10.62 -6.10
CA SER A 44 -12.06 9.98 -7.39
C SER A 44 -11.17 8.76 -7.58
N ARG A 45 -11.67 7.77 -8.31
CA ARG A 45 -10.87 6.61 -8.74
C ARG A 45 -9.47 6.93 -9.25
N LYS A 46 -9.32 8.01 -10.02
CA LYS A 46 -8.02 8.47 -10.56
C LYS A 46 -7.05 8.87 -9.44
N VAL A 47 -7.55 9.54 -8.41
CA VAL A 47 -6.77 9.93 -7.23
C VAL A 47 -6.39 8.71 -6.41
N ALA A 48 -7.32 7.78 -6.18
CA ALA A 48 -7.03 6.53 -5.49
C ALA A 48 -5.92 5.74 -6.22
N MET A 49 -6.02 5.58 -7.55
CA MET A 49 -4.98 4.95 -8.36
C MET A 49 -3.62 5.63 -8.21
N ARG A 50 -3.59 6.97 -8.26
CA ARG A 50 -2.36 7.75 -8.09
C ARG A 50 -1.76 7.54 -6.71
N ALA A 51 -2.58 7.50 -5.66
CA ALA A 51 -2.12 7.25 -4.29
C ALA A 51 -1.45 5.87 -4.15
N PHE A 52 -2.01 4.82 -4.77
CA PHE A 52 -1.35 3.51 -4.81
C PHE A 52 0.00 3.55 -5.54
N THR A 53 0.07 4.23 -6.69
CA THR A 53 1.32 4.40 -7.43
C THR A 53 2.37 5.14 -6.59
N GLU A 54 1.97 6.22 -5.94
CA GLU A 54 2.83 7.06 -5.11
C GLU A 54 3.39 6.28 -3.91
N LEU A 55 2.54 5.53 -3.20
CA LEU A 55 2.99 4.68 -2.09
C LEU A 55 3.94 3.57 -2.54
N ARG A 56 3.72 3.02 -3.74
CA ARG A 56 4.60 1.99 -4.32
C ARG A 56 5.96 2.58 -4.69
N GLU A 57 5.97 3.74 -5.34
CA GLU A 57 7.19 4.44 -5.75
C GLU A 57 8.01 4.92 -4.54
N ALA A 58 7.33 5.43 -3.51
CA ALA A 58 7.95 5.78 -2.24
C ALA A 58 8.40 4.56 -1.41
N GLY A 59 8.19 3.33 -1.90
CA GLY A 59 8.69 2.11 -1.28
C GLY A 59 7.93 1.66 -0.04
N PHE A 60 6.75 2.23 0.24
CA PHE A 60 5.94 1.90 1.41
C PHE A 60 5.13 0.61 1.22
N ILE A 61 4.63 0.39 0.00
CA ILE A 61 3.87 -0.81 -0.35
C ILE A 61 4.52 -1.55 -1.51
N LYS A 62 4.40 -2.87 -1.52
CA LYS A 62 4.80 -3.72 -2.64
C LYS A 62 3.64 -4.60 -3.09
N LEU A 63 3.48 -4.70 -4.40
CA LEU A 63 2.52 -5.61 -5.01
C LEU A 63 3.00 -7.05 -4.79
N VAL A 64 2.18 -7.88 -4.18
CA VAL A 64 2.50 -9.30 -3.94
C VAL A 64 1.98 -10.14 -5.10
N ASP A 65 0.74 -9.91 -5.50
CA ASP A 65 0.11 -10.62 -6.62
C ASP A 65 -0.83 -9.68 -7.39
N GLU A 66 -0.71 -9.68 -8.72
CA GLU A 66 -1.58 -8.92 -9.62
C GLU A 66 -2.94 -9.60 -9.84
N SER A 67 -3.07 -10.87 -9.48
CA SER A 67 -4.08 -11.77 -10.02
C SER A 67 -4.63 -12.82 -9.05
N GLN A 68 -4.52 -12.61 -7.73
CA GLN A 68 -5.28 -13.47 -6.81
C GLN A 68 -6.78 -13.28 -7.07
N PHE A 69 -7.38 -14.36 -7.58
CA PHE A 69 -8.82 -14.47 -7.75
C PHE A 69 -9.43 -14.60 -6.36
N CYS A 70 -9.93 -13.49 -5.82
CA CYS A 70 -10.61 -13.51 -4.54
C CYS A 70 -11.99 -14.14 -4.76
N SER A 71 -12.14 -15.43 -4.46
CA SER A 71 -13.39 -16.19 -4.64
C SER A 71 -14.59 -15.54 -3.95
N ARG A 72 -14.34 -14.85 -2.83
CA ARG A 72 -15.34 -14.10 -2.06
C ARG A 72 -15.96 -12.92 -2.83
N THR A 73 -15.18 -12.29 -3.72
CA THR A 73 -15.61 -11.09 -4.48
C THR A 73 -15.69 -11.36 -5.98
N LYS A 74 -15.37 -12.57 -6.45
CA LYS A 74 -15.29 -12.98 -7.87
C LYS A 74 -14.56 -11.96 -8.74
N SER A 75 -13.53 -11.31 -8.20
CA SER A 75 -12.77 -10.24 -8.86
C SER A 75 -11.28 -10.41 -8.63
N LYS A 76 -10.48 -10.01 -9.62
CA LYS A 76 -9.03 -9.86 -9.46
C LYS A 76 -8.77 -8.60 -8.65
N THR A 77 -8.45 -8.76 -7.37
CA THR A 77 -8.04 -7.66 -6.50
C THR A 77 -6.55 -7.76 -6.30
N ARG A 78 -5.82 -6.70 -6.66
CA ARG A 78 -4.38 -6.60 -6.40
C ARG A 78 -4.14 -6.73 -4.90
N THR A 79 -3.14 -7.50 -4.53
CA THR A 79 -2.79 -7.70 -3.13
C THR A 79 -1.47 -7.01 -2.80
N TRP A 80 -1.41 -6.39 -1.63
CA TRP A 80 -0.29 -5.55 -1.22
C TRP A 80 0.36 -6.07 0.05
N ARG A 81 1.65 -5.81 0.21
CA ARG A 81 2.35 -5.91 1.50
C ARG A 81 2.95 -4.57 1.88
N LEU A 82 3.02 -4.31 3.19
CA LEU A 82 3.77 -3.19 3.74
C LEU A 82 5.25 -3.57 3.82
N THR A 83 6.13 -2.66 3.46
CA THR A 83 7.58 -2.94 3.42
C THR A 83 8.27 -2.74 4.78
N TRP A 84 7.65 -1.99 5.70
CA TRP A 84 8.19 -1.72 7.04
C TRP A 84 7.62 -2.62 8.14
N LEU A 85 6.72 -3.52 7.79
CA LEU A 85 6.21 -4.55 8.70
C LEU A 85 6.69 -5.93 8.26
N PRO A 86 6.89 -6.86 9.20
CA PRO A 86 7.27 -8.23 8.87
C PRO A 86 6.19 -8.88 8.00
N TRP A 87 6.58 -9.81 7.14
CA TRP A 87 5.63 -10.50 6.27
C TRP A 87 6.15 -11.89 5.93
N ALA A 88 5.26 -12.90 5.99
CA ALA A 88 5.59 -14.30 5.69
C ALA A 88 6.81 -14.81 6.48
N TYR A 89 6.88 -14.47 7.78
CA TYR A 89 7.98 -14.83 8.69
C TYR A 89 9.35 -14.26 8.28
N ARG A 90 9.36 -13.21 7.44
CA ARG A 90 10.57 -12.49 7.04
C ARG A 90 10.59 -11.09 7.64
N GLU A 91 11.80 -10.59 7.84
CA GLU A 91 12.05 -9.23 8.28
C GLU A 91 11.50 -8.20 7.26
N PRO A 92 11.09 -7.01 7.73
CA PRO A 92 10.67 -5.92 6.86
C PRO A 92 11.80 -5.52 5.91
N SER A 93 11.46 -5.25 4.65
CA SER A 93 12.45 -4.83 3.64
C SER A 93 12.84 -3.35 3.76
N ASN A 94 12.04 -2.53 4.45
CA ASN A 94 12.25 -1.11 4.66
C ASN A 94 12.60 -0.33 3.38
N ASP A 95 11.98 -0.71 2.26
CA ASP A 95 12.29 -0.13 0.93
C ASP A 95 12.10 1.40 0.88
N TRP A 96 11.26 1.93 1.77
CA TRP A 96 11.01 3.37 1.96
C TRP A 96 12.23 4.17 2.45
N GLU A 97 13.24 3.53 3.06
CA GLU A 97 14.47 4.20 3.50
C GLU A 97 15.35 4.60 2.30
N LYS A 98 15.35 3.78 1.24
CA LYS A 98 16.16 4.00 0.05
C LYS A 98 15.71 5.23 -0.74
N ALA A 99 14.41 5.50 -0.76
CA ALA A 99 13.83 6.65 -1.44
C ALA A 99 14.26 8.01 -0.86
N GLY A 100 14.85 8.04 0.35
CA GLY A 100 15.32 9.27 0.99
C GLY A 100 16.83 9.54 0.91
N CYS A 101 17.63 8.60 0.35
CA CYS A 101 19.09 8.67 0.39
C CYS A 101 19.75 9.35 -0.83
N GLU A 102 18.99 9.63 -1.90
CA GLU A 102 19.48 10.46 -3.01
C GLU A 102 19.06 11.92 -2.79
N ARG A 103 19.90 12.67 -2.06
CA ARG A 103 19.91 14.13 -2.10
C ARG A 103 21.32 14.67 -1.99
#